data_AF-A0A3D5KGI1-F1
#
_entry.id   AF-A0A3D5KGI1-F1
#
_cell.length_a   1.000
_cell.length_b   1.000
_cell.length_c   1.000
_cell.angle_alpha   90.00
_cell.angle_beta   90.00
_cell.angle_gamma   90.00
#
_symmetry.space_group_name_H-M   'P 1'
#
loop_
_entity.id
_entity.type
_entity.pdbx_description
1 polymer ?
#
loop_
_entity_poly.entity_id
_entity_poly.type
_entity_poly.pdbx_seq_one_letter_code
_entity_poly.pdbx_strand_id
1 'polypeptide(L)'
;MDINFQFDSKENNITKQIFDYGTVKYKNEFGQVQALPWETNLAHLCVHFHREGVNSLWTDGKRDVILYKIVDIMNAIRSCPEPSKIESWPELMNKLNLQKAAYYTMYALSQFYEDHRISKLMQGLNVKDTSFVNEIKREGKNEIEIRTKSFFESAIDLQR
;
A
#
# COMPACT_ATOMS: atom_id res chain seq x y z
N MET A 1 -5.14 -8.62 16.71
CA MET A 1 -4.97 -9.32 15.41
C MET A 1 -6.36 -9.49 14.85
N ASP A 2 -6.57 -9.11 13.59
CA ASP A 2 -7.88 -9.24 12.95
C ASP A 2 -8.32 -10.71 12.94
N ILE A 3 -9.58 -10.98 13.30
CA ILE A 3 -10.12 -12.34 13.47
C ILE A 3 -10.32 -13.02 12.11
N ASN A 4 -10.39 -12.25 11.01
CA ASN A 4 -10.48 -12.73 9.64
C ASN A 4 -9.27 -12.30 8.80
N PHE A 5 -8.06 -12.58 9.30
CA PHE A 5 -6.83 -12.14 8.64
C PHE A 5 -6.56 -12.90 7.34
N GLN A 6 -6.99 -12.31 6.22
CA GLN A 6 -6.55 -12.65 4.88
C GLN A 6 -5.69 -11.49 4.36
N PHE A 7 -4.39 -11.74 4.16
CA PHE A 7 -3.43 -10.68 3.87
C PHE A 7 -3.62 -10.05 2.48
N ASP A 8 -3.84 -10.88 1.46
CA ASP A 8 -4.05 -10.45 0.07
C ASP A 8 -5.17 -11.29 -0.58
N SER A 9 -5.37 -11.19 -1.90
CA SER A 9 -6.39 -11.91 -2.65
C SER A 9 -6.19 -13.43 -2.64
N LYS A 10 -7.23 -14.16 -3.08
CA LYS A 10 -7.12 -15.62 -3.29
C LYS A 10 -6.12 -15.98 -4.41
N GLU A 11 -5.85 -15.06 -5.33
CA GLU A 11 -4.90 -15.23 -6.43
C GLU A 11 -3.45 -15.14 -5.94
N ASN A 12 -3.20 -14.39 -4.85
CA ASN A 12 -1.90 -14.30 -4.21
C ASN A 12 -2.01 -14.67 -2.71
N ASN A 13 -2.17 -15.98 -2.44
CA ASN A 13 -2.38 -16.47 -1.08
C ASN A 13 -1.07 -16.54 -0.27
N ILE A 14 -0.62 -15.37 0.21
CA ILE A 14 0.60 -15.22 1.02
C ILE A 14 0.33 -15.17 2.53
N THR A 15 -0.92 -15.30 2.96
CA THR A 15 -1.33 -15.19 4.37
C THR A 15 -0.49 -16.09 5.29
N LYS A 16 -0.27 -17.36 4.91
CA LYS A 16 0.58 -18.28 5.68
C LYS A 16 2.04 -17.80 5.74
N GLN A 17 2.60 -17.30 4.64
CA GLN A 17 3.97 -16.80 4.61
C GLN A 17 4.15 -15.60 5.55
N ILE A 18 3.14 -14.73 5.65
CA ILE A 18 3.14 -13.60 6.59
C ILE A 18 3.02 -14.08 8.04
N PHE A 19 2.16 -15.06 8.31
CA PHE A 19 2.10 -15.68 9.64
C PHE A 19 3.43 -16.32 10.04
N ASP A 20 4.08 -17.02 9.10
CA ASP A 20 5.39 -17.64 9.31
C ASP A 20 6.50 -16.58 9.47
N TYR A 21 6.35 -15.39 8.87
CA TYR A 21 7.22 -14.23 9.12
C TYR A 21 7.11 -13.73 10.57
N GLY A 22 5.95 -13.97 11.20
CA GLY A 22 5.73 -13.77 12.61
C GLY A 22 5.22 -12.38 12.98
N THR A 23 5.25 -12.11 14.27
CA THR A 23 4.75 -10.88 14.88
C THR A 23 5.76 -10.36 15.89
N VAL A 24 5.73 -9.06 16.16
CA VAL A 24 6.55 -8.41 17.17
C VAL A 24 5.68 -7.77 18.25
N LYS A 25 6.23 -7.68 19.46
CA LYS A 25 5.58 -7.00 20.58
C LYS A 25 6.06 -5.55 20.63
N TYR A 26 5.15 -4.62 20.34
CA TYR A 26 5.38 -3.19 20.54
C TYR A 26 4.98 -2.82 21.97
N LYS A 27 5.88 -2.15 22.70
CA LYS A 27 5.64 -1.73 24.08
C LYS A 27 5.87 -0.23 24.21
N ASN A 28 4.97 0.44 24.91
CA ASN A 28 5.12 1.83 25.33
C ASN A 28 4.68 1.97 26.80
N GLU A 29 4.59 3.22 27.28
CA GLU A 29 4.14 3.53 28.65
C GLU A 29 2.67 3.16 28.92
N PHE A 30 1.86 3.00 27.88
CA PHE A 30 0.43 2.68 27.98
C PHE A 30 0.12 1.18 27.86
N GLY A 31 1.10 0.35 27.50
CA GLY A 31 0.93 -1.09 27.42
C GLY A 31 1.76 -1.77 26.35
N GLN A 32 1.33 -2.98 26.00
CA GLN A 32 1.99 -3.81 24.99
C GLN A 32 0.97 -4.36 24.01
N VAL A 33 1.28 -4.27 22.72
CA VAL A 33 0.47 -4.82 21.63
C VAL A 33 1.33 -5.74 20.77
N GLN A 34 0.77 -6.88 20.37
CA GLN A 34 1.39 -7.78 19.40
C GLN A 34 0.85 -7.48 18.00
N ALA A 35 1.73 -7.14 17.07
CA ALA A 35 1.38 -6.74 15.70
C ALA A 35 2.41 -7.23 14.67
N LEU A 36 2.13 -6.99 13.39
CA LEU A 36 3.06 -7.29 12.31
C LEU A 36 4.36 -6.49 12.47
N PRO A 37 5.54 -7.07 12.18
CA PRO A 37 6.76 -6.29 12.05
C PRO A 37 6.62 -5.25 10.94
N TRP A 38 7.40 -4.17 11.05
CA TRP A 38 7.34 -2.99 10.19
C TRP A 38 7.26 -3.32 8.70
N GLU A 39 8.08 -4.28 8.24
CA GLU A 39 8.20 -4.69 6.84
C GLU A 39 6.87 -5.23 6.30
N THR A 40 6.26 -6.17 7.02
CA THR A 40 4.98 -6.77 6.66
C THR A 40 3.80 -5.87 6.97
N ASN A 41 3.93 -4.95 7.94
CA ASN A 41 2.93 -3.93 8.20
C ASN A 41 2.84 -2.92 7.04
N LEU A 42 3.98 -2.42 6.55
CA LEU A 42 4.01 -1.54 5.38
C LEU A 42 3.47 -2.26 4.14
N ALA A 43 3.83 -3.53 3.94
CA ALA A 43 3.30 -4.36 2.87
C ALA A 43 1.77 -4.49 2.93
N HIS A 44 1.23 -4.72 4.13
CA HIS A 44 -0.19 -4.81 4.37
C HIS A 44 -0.90 -3.49 4.01
N LEU A 45 -0.35 -2.35 4.44
CA LEU A 45 -0.92 -1.04 4.09
C LEU A 45 -0.92 -0.82 2.56
N CYS A 46 0.13 -1.22 1.84
CA CYS A 46 0.19 -1.15 0.39
C CYS A 46 -0.88 -2.02 -0.28
N VAL A 47 -1.07 -3.27 0.18
CA VAL A 47 -2.08 -4.18 -0.37
C VAL A 47 -3.49 -3.62 -0.15
N HIS A 48 -3.78 -3.14 1.06
CA HIS A 48 -5.08 -2.53 1.36
C HIS A 48 -5.36 -1.30 0.50
N PHE A 49 -4.37 -0.41 0.39
CA PHE A 49 -4.50 0.79 -0.43
C PHE A 49 -4.68 0.47 -1.92
N HIS A 50 -3.91 -0.49 -2.45
CA HIS A 50 -4.04 -0.93 -3.84
C HIS A 50 -5.40 -1.54 -4.11
N ARG A 51 -5.88 -2.47 -3.26
CA ARG A 51 -7.19 -3.15 -3.44
C ARG A 51 -8.34 -2.15 -3.47
N GLU A 52 -8.34 -1.21 -2.54
CA GLU A 52 -9.34 -0.15 -2.53
C GLU A 52 -9.17 0.79 -3.71
N GLY A 53 -7.93 0.99 -4.16
CA GLY A 53 -7.61 1.92 -5.22
C GLY A 53 -7.94 1.46 -6.64
N VAL A 54 -7.84 0.16 -6.88
CA VAL A 54 -8.28 -0.48 -8.12
C VAL A 54 -9.78 -0.76 -8.12
N ASN A 55 -10.44 -0.72 -6.96
CA ASN A 55 -11.89 -0.77 -6.83
C ASN A 55 -12.47 0.66 -6.86
N SER A 56 -13.78 0.82 -7.02
CA SER A 56 -14.48 2.11 -7.22
C SER A 56 -14.40 3.12 -6.05
N LEU A 57 -13.52 2.90 -5.06
CA LEU A 57 -13.40 3.74 -3.87
C LEU A 57 -12.95 5.18 -4.20
N TRP A 58 -12.12 5.34 -5.25
CA TRP A 58 -11.75 6.67 -5.76
C TRP A 58 -12.88 7.37 -6.50
N THR A 59 -13.85 6.62 -7.05
CA THR A 59 -14.95 7.18 -7.83
C THR A 59 -16.19 7.49 -6.99
N ASP A 60 -16.33 6.86 -5.82
CA ASP A 60 -17.57 6.86 -5.03
C ASP A 60 -17.56 7.85 -3.84
N GLY A 61 -16.75 8.92 -3.91
CA GLY A 61 -16.79 10.03 -2.94
C GLY A 61 -16.13 9.76 -1.57
N LYS A 62 -15.42 8.64 -1.39
CA LYS A 62 -14.73 8.29 -0.13
C LYS A 62 -13.33 8.91 -0.02
N ARG A 63 -13.19 10.20 -0.30
CA ARG A 63 -11.91 10.92 -0.39
C ARG A 63 -11.15 10.99 0.93
N ASP A 64 -11.86 11.26 2.03
CA ASP A 64 -11.25 11.35 3.36
C ASP A 64 -10.59 10.03 3.77
N VAL A 65 -11.23 8.91 3.38
CA VAL A 65 -10.74 7.55 3.67
C VAL A 65 -9.40 7.27 2.99
N ILE A 66 -9.15 7.94 1.88
CA ILE A 66 -7.99 7.73 1.04
C ILE A 66 -6.82 8.61 1.53
N LEU A 67 -7.11 9.88 1.85
CA LEU A 67 -6.10 10.82 2.33
C LEU A 67 -5.45 10.35 3.64
N TYR A 68 -6.24 9.85 4.59
CA TYR A 68 -5.65 9.35 5.84
C TYR A 68 -4.72 8.16 5.60
N LYS A 69 -5.03 7.27 4.64
CA LYS A 69 -4.18 6.11 4.32
C LYS A 69 -2.85 6.54 3.71
N ILE A 70 -2.88 7.54 2.83
CA ILE A 70 -1.67 8.14 2.26
C ILE A 70 -0.77 8.68 3.39
N VAL A 71 -1.37 9.39 4.36
CA VAL A 71 -0.65 9.90 5.54
C VAL A 71 -0.10 8.75 6.40
N ASP A 72 -0.90 7.72 6.68
CA ASP A 72 -0.49 6.56 7.49
C ASP A 72 0.67 5.80 6.87
N ILE A 73 0.61 5.55 5.56
CA ILE A 73 1.69 4.85 4.83
C ILE A 73 2.96 5.70 4.84
N MET A 74 2.84 7.02 4.60
CA MET A 74 3.99 7.91 4.63
C MET A 74 4.62 7.97 6.03
N ASN A 75 3.80 7.99 7.08
CA ASN A 75 4.25 7.94 8.45
C ASN A 75 4.91 6.59 8.79
N ALA A 76 4.42 5.47 8.25
CA ALA A 76 5.07 4.17 8.39
C ALA A 76 6.47 4.20 7.74
N ILE A 77 6.63 4.78 6.56
CA ILE A 77 7.94 4.95 5.91
C ILE A 77 8.87 5.83 6.76
N ARG A 78 8.36 6.96 7.26
CA ARG A 78 9.15 7.92 8.07
C ARG A 78 9.55 7.37 9.42
N SER A 79 8.72 6.53 10.03
CA SER A 79 8.95 5.89 11.32
C SER A 79 9.67 4.55 11.22
N CYS A 80 10.27 4.24 10.07
CA CYS A 80 11.06 3.03 9.92
C CYS A 80 12.14 2.98 11.01
N PRO A 81 12.20 1.91 11.82
CA PRO A 81 13.11 1.85 12.95
C PRO A 81 14.58 1.73 12.53
N GLU A 82 14.84 1.28 11.30
CA GLU A 82 16.19 1.04 10.79
C GLU A 82 16.26 1.32 9.28
N PRO A 83 17.14 2.21 8.80
CA PRO A 83 17.24 2.53 7.37
C PRO A 83 17.49 1.32 6.45
N SER A 84 18.24 0.31 6.93
CA SER A 84 18.52 -0.93 6.17
C SER A 84 17.23 -1.70 5.81
N LYS A 85 16.18 -1.59 6.63
CA LYS A 85 14.87 -2.21 6.35
C LYS A 85 14.18 -1.55 5.17
N ILE A 86 14.28 -0.22 5.02
CA ILE A 86 13.76 0.48 3.83
C ILE A 86 14.49 0.00 2.58
N GLU A 87 15.81 -0.17 2.65
CA GLU A 87 16.63 -0.54 1.49
C GLU A 87 16.35 -1.98 1.01
N SER A 88 16.12 -2.89 1.94
CA SER A 88 15.80 -4.30 1.64
C SER A 88 14.31 -4.58 1.40
N TRP A 89 13.42 -3.63 1.72
CA TRP A 89 11.97 -3.82 1.60
C TRP A 89 11.49 -4.20 0.18
N PRO A 90 12.04 -3.61 -0.92
CA PRO A 90 11.66 -4.04 -2.26
C PRO A 90 11.95 -5.51 -2.56
N GLU A 91 13.00 -6.10 -1.97
CA GLU A 91 13.31 -7.53 -2.12
C GLU A 91 12.23 -8.40 -1.45
N LEU A 92 11.74 -7.98 -0.29
CA LEU A 92 10.62 -8.64 0.37
C LEU A 92 9.35 -8.56 -0.48
N MET A 93 9.07 -7.41 -1.10
CA MET A 93 7.90 -7.26 -1.96
C MET A 93 8.00 -8.15 -3.19
N ASN A 94 9.22 -8.33 -3.71
CA ASN A 94 9.48 -9.28 -4.77
C ASN A 94 9.20 -10.73 -4.35
N LYS A 95 9.71 -11.13 -3.19
CA LYS A 95 9.51 -12.47 -2.62
C LYS A 95 8.04 -12.78 -2.36
N LEU A 96 7.26 -11.80 -1.95
CA LEU A 96 5.83 -11.94 -1.65
C LEU A 96 4.91 -11.71 -2.87
N ASN A 97 5.48 -11.45 -4.06
CA ASN A 97 4.72 -11.12 -5.27
C ASN A 97 3.78 -9.90 -5.09
N LEU A 98 4.25 -8.88 -4.36
CA LEU A 98 3.50 -7.66 -4.00
C LEU A 98 3.99 -6.41 -4.73
N GLN A 99 4.87 -6.53 -5.72
CA GLN A 99 5.53 -5.40 -6.37
C GLN A 99 4.55 -4.43 -6.99
N LYS A 100 3.47 -4.94 -7.61
CA LYS A 100 2.44 -4.09 -8.23
C LYS A 100 1.72 -3.24 -7.18
N ALA A 101 1.26 -3.86 -6.10
CA ALA A 101 0.59 -3.14 -5.01
C ALA A 101 1.52 -2.11 -4.36
N ALA A 102 2.76 -2.50 -4.08
CA ALA A 102 3.78 -1.61 -3.54
C ALA A 102 4.07 -0.42 -4.47
N TYR A 103 4.26 -0.68 -5.77
CA TYR A 103 4.57 0.35 -6.75
C TYR A 103 3.40 1.32 -6.94
N TYR A 104 2.17 0.81 -7.02
CA TYR A 104 0.96 1.62 -7.06
C TYR A 104 0.91 2.60 -5.88
N THR A 105 1.14 2.10 -4.66
CA THR A 105 1.15 2.93 -3.47
C THR A 105 2.26 3.98 -3.52
N MET A 106 3.50 3.60 -3.86
CA MET A 106 4.61 4.56 -3.92
C MET A 106 4.38 5.63 -5.00
N TYR A 107 3.82 5.25 -6.15
CA TYR A 107 3.43 6.19 -7.19
C TYR A 107 2.38 7.17 -6.67
N ALA A 108 1.34 6.70 -5.96
CA ALA A 108 0.36 7.59 -5.34
C ALA A 108 1.02 8.54 -4.34
N LEU A 109 1.89 8.04 -3.44
CA LEU A 109 2.60 8.88 -2.47
C LEU A 109 3.46 9.96 -3.15
N SER A 110 4.12 9.63 -4.27
CA SER A 110 4.97 10.58 -5.00
C SER A 110 4.21 11.79 -5.55
N GLN A 111 2.89 11.71 -5.66
CA GLN A 111 2.05 12.85 -6.06
C GLN A 111 1.71 13.80 -4.91
N PHE A 112 1.91 13.38 -3.65
CA PHE A 112 1.62 14.18 -2.45
C PHE A 112 2.88 14.61 -1.69
N TYR A 113 3.99 13.85 -1.82
CA TYR A 113 5.20 14.06 -1.04
C TYR A 113 6.46 14.06 -1.91
N GLU A 114 7.25 15.12 -1.76
CA GLU A 114 8.62 15.18 -2.27
C GLU A 114 9.58 14.50 -1.29
N ASP A 115 9.67 13.17 -1.36
CA ASP A 115 10.54 12.37 -0.49
C ASP A 115 11.38 11.36 -1.29
N HIS A 116 12.71 11.49 -1.23
CA HIS A 116 13.65 10.66 -1.98
C HIS A 116 13.56 9.17 -1.64
N ARG A 117 13.00 8.80 -0.47
CA ARG A 117 12.78 7.39 -0.13
C ARG A 117 11.74 6.74 -1.04
N ILE A 118 10.72 7.49 -1.45
CA ILE A 118 9.65 7.00 -2.33
C ILE A 118 10.25 6.61 -3.68
N SER A 119 11.04 7.50 -4.30
CA SER A 119 11.66 7.22 -5.60
C SER A 119 12.66 6.06 -5.52
N LYS A 120 13.44 5.96 -4.44
CA LYS A 120 14.35 4.83 -4.20
C LYS A 120 13.59 3.50 -4.08
N LEU A 121 12.48 3.48 -3.35
CA LEU A 121 11.62 2.31 -3.21
C LEU A 121 11.02 1.91 -4.57
N MET A 122 10.50 2.87 -5.35
CA MET A 122 9.97 2.61 -6.69
C MET A 122 11.02 1.99 -7.63
N GLN A 123 12.24 2.52 -7.63
CA GLN A 123 13.35 1.96 -8.41
C GLN A 123 13.69 0.54 -7.97
N GLY A 124 13.77 0.28 -6.66
CA GLY A 124 14.06 -1.04 -6.11
C GLY A 124 13.00 -2.10 -6.41
N LEU A 125 11.73 -1.70 -6.60
CA LEU A 125 10.65 -2.62 -6.97
C LEU A 125 10.78 -3.13 -8.42
N ASN A 126 11.54 -2.43 -9.27
CA ASN A 126 11.86 -2.83 -10.65
C ASN A 126 10.63 -3.25 -11.49
N VAL A 127 9.52 -2.52 -11.34
CA VAL A 127 8.29 -2.78 -12.08
C VAL A 127 8.42 -2.22 -13.49
N LYS A 128 8.42 -3.11 -14.50
CA LYS A 128 8.63 -2.75 -15.90
C LYS A 128 7.38 -2.17 -16.59
N ASP A 129 6.23 -2.76 -16.28
CA ASP A 129 4.94 -2.33 -16.83
C ASP A 129 4.16 -1.57 -15.77
N THR A 130 3.91 -0.28 -16.03
CA THR A 130 3.23 0.65 -15.12
C THR A 130 1.83 1.02 -15.59
N SER A 131 1.33 0.40 -16.67
CA SER A 131 -0.01 0.67 -17.23
C SER A 131 -1.12 0.48 -16.19
N PHE A 132 -1.00 -0.56 -15.37
CA PHE A 132 -1.92 -0.91 -14.28
C PHE A 132 -2.14 0.22 -13.27
N VAL A 133 -1.19 1.16 -13.16
CA VAL A 133 -1.28 2.27 -12.20
C VAL A 133 -2.51 3.11 -12.45
N ASN A 134 -2.98 3.24 -13.70
CA ASN A 134 -4.15 4.05 -14.04
C ASN A 134 -5.42 3.22 -14.25
N GLU A 135 -5.38 1.90 -14.07
CA GLU A 135 -6.55 1.04 -14.28
C GLU A 135 -7.46 1.01 -13.04
N ILE A 136 -8.78 1.11 -13.26
CA ILE A 136 -9.83 0.89 -12.28
C ILE A 136 -10.70 -0.27 -12.77
N LYS A 137 -10.90 -1.27 -11.92
CA LYS A 137 -11.83 -2.38 -12.16
C LYS A 137 -13.16 -2.06 -11.47
N ARG A 138 -14.26 -2.08 -12.21
CA ARG A 138 -15.61 -1.94 -11.61
C ARG A 138 -16.10 -3.30 -11.09
N GLU A 139 -16.37 -3.40 -9.79
CA GLU A 139 -16.93 -4.63 -9.23
C GLU A 139 -18.27 -4.97 -9.90
N GLY A 140 -18.41 -6.22 -10.35
CA GLY A 140 -19.62 -6.72 -11.03
C GLY A 140 -19.67 -6.49 -12.54
N LYS A 141 -18.68 -5.82 -13.15
CA LYS A 141 -18.54 -5.68 -14.61
C LYS A 141 -17.12 -6.02 -15.05
N ASN A 142 -16.94 -6.76 -16.14
CA ASN A 142 -15.63 -6.99 -16.77
C ASN A 142 -15.15 -5.74 -17.54
N GLU A 143 -15.38 -4.55 -16.99
CA GLU A 143 -15.03 -3.26 -17.58
C GLU A 143 -13.82 -2.68 -16.83
N ILE A 144 -12.77 -2.33 -17.58
CA ILE A 144 -11.61 -1.58 -17.08
C ILE A 144 -11.81 -0.13 -17.49
N GLU A 145 -11.82 0.77 -16.51
CA GLU A 145 -11.85 2.22 -16.73
C GLU A 145 -10.44 2.78 -16.50
N ILE A 146 -10.01 3.71 -17.34
CA ILE A 146 -8.71 4.38 -17.18
C ILE A 146 -8.92 5.67 -16.39
N ARG A 147 -8.13 5.88 -15.33
CA ARG A 147 -8.10 7.15 -14.60
C ARG A 147 -7.72 8.28 -15.54
N THR A 148 -8.60 9.27 -15.59
CA THR A 148 -8.39 10.51 -16.35
C THR A 148 -7.80 11.62 -15.49
N LYS A 149 -7.88 11.48 -14.16
CA LYS A 149 -7.30 12.38 -13.15
C LYS A 149 -6.23 11.66 -12.35
N SER A 150 -5.21 12.40 -11.96
CA SER A 150 -4.20 11.95 -11.00
C SER A 150 -4.82 11.68 -9.61
N PHE A 151 -4.09 10.99 -8.74
CA PHE A 151 -4.51 10.76 -7.36
C PHE A 151 -4.64 12.08 -6.60
N PHE A 152 -3.70 13.00 -6.84
CA PHE A 152 -3.73 14.33 -6.25
C PHE A 152 -4.99 15.09 -6.68
N GLU A 153 -5.23 15.23 -7.99
CA GLU A 153 -6.41 15.92 -8.53
C GLU A 153 -7.71 15.29 -8.02
N SER A 154 -7.79 13.95 -7.98
CA SER A 154 -8.97 13.24 -7.48
C SER A 154 -9.23 13.50 -5.99
N ALA A 155 -8.18 13.72 -5.21
CA ALA A 155 -8.29 14.00 -3.78
C ALA A 155 -8.67 15.45 -3.48
N ILE A 156 -8.20 16.41 -4.29
CA ILE A 156 -8.43 17.86 -4.06
C ILE A 156 -9.62 18.43 -4.86
N ASP A 157 -10.16 17.70 -5.82
CA ASP A 157 -11.33 18.14 -6.59
C ASP A 157 -12.58 18.15 -5.70
N LEU A 158 -12.91 19.32 -5.16
CA LEU A 158 -14.05 19.57 -4.28
C LEU A 158 -15.39 19.70 -5.02
N GLN A 159 -15.43 19.62 -6.36
CA GLN A 159 -16.63 19.94 -7.16
C GLN A 159 -17.50 18.73 -7.55
N ARG A 160 -17.49 17.65 -6.77
CA ARG A 160 -18.46 16.56 -6.90
C ARG A 160 -19.07 16.19 -5.56
#